data_AF-A0A7C6KW24-F1
#
_entry.id   AF-A0A7C6KW24-F1
#
_cell.length_a   1.000
_cell.length_b   1.000
_cell.length_c   1.000
_cell.angle_alpha   90.00
_cell.angle_beta   90.00
_cell.angle_gamma   90.00
#
_symmetry.space_group_name_H-M   'P 1'
#
loop_
_entity.id
_entity.type
_entity.pdbx_description
1 polymer ?
#
loop_
_entity_poly.entity_id
_entity_poly.type
_entity_poly.pdbx_seq_one_letter_code
_entity_poly.pdbx_strand_id
1 'polypeptide(L)'
;MVNKGIVLEKLKNKYVVLTPEGVFKTIYLSDKAEIGQEISWSEANEKRIFSWKSYVALATVAVTLIVFAVGFIDFGVGGISKAVAYVGYDLNPSIEMSINQKGKVLTAEGLNEKGRKIVDSVSLLNKQIDKAVVSITDKAIDFGYLNDDENLILISMTDLTKKEKESTKVEERITKSVQKVAKKNNINIDIETIRVREEDRNNAKSQGLSAGKLAVTKLVEDRGISISKEELEQKGIVKTLNEKGVSLKEIIKEIKENSKEKEELEEQNNRKFKQEQESKKEDKKANRDENKNKQKNNKKNKNEKKNWLNNKDKQQNKQNSNKKNNKWLMQS
;
A
#
# COMPACT_ATOMS: atom_id res chain seq x y z
N MET A 1 20.09 63.65 -27.27
CA MET A 1 19.84 65.04 -27.68
C MET A 1 19.54 65.86 -26.43
N VAL A 2 20.01 67.11 -26.36
CA VAL A 2 19.73 68.02 -25.24
C VAL A 2 18.56 68.89 -25.65
N ASN A 3 17.45 68.78 -24.93
CA ASN A 3 16.26 69.58 -25.14
C ASN A 3 16.33 70.84 -24.25
N LYS A 4 15.71 71.93 -24.69
CA LYS A 4 15.60 73.18 -23.92
C LYS A 4 14.15 73.61 -23.80
N GLY A 5 13.84 74.42 -22.79
CA GLY A 5 12.51 74.97 -22.59
C GLY A 5 12.42 75.82 -21.33
N ILE A 6 11.38 76.64 -21.24
CA ILE A 6 11.13 77.56 -20.13
C ILE A 6 10.15 76.91 -19.15
N VAL A 7 10.46 76.91 -17.86
CA VAL A 7 9.57 76.40 -16.81
C VAL A 7 8.34 77.29 -16.67
N LEU A 8 7.16 76.72 -16.84
CA LEU A 8 5.89 77.43 -16.66
C LEU A 8 5.22 77.11 -15.33
N GLU A 9 5.31 75.86 -14.89
CA GLU A 9 4.66 75.40 -13.67
C GLU A 9 5.51 74.35 -12.94
N LYS A 10 5.46 74.40 -11.60
CA LYS A 10 6.18 73.52 -10.69
C LYS A 10 5.18 72.64 -9.96
N LEU A 11 5.16 71.35 -10.28
CA LEU A 11 4.35 70.33 -9.62
C LEU A 11 5.20 69.60 -8.57
N LYS A 12 4.57 68.82 -7.68
CA LYS A 12 5.25 68.17 -6.54
C LYS A 12 6.57 67.46 -6.87
N ASN A 13 6.67 66.80 -8.03
CA ASN A 13 7.89 66.12 -8.46
C ASN A 13 8.15 66.24 -9.96
N LYS A 14 7.54 67.24 -10.62
CA LYS A 14 7.61 67.43 -12.08
C LYS A 14 7.56 68.91 -12.41
N TYR A 15 8.01 69.26 -13.60
CA TYR A 15 7.95 70.61 -14.15
C TYR A 15 7.23 70.57 -15.50
N VAL A 16 6.38 71.56 -15.75
CA VAL A 16 5.80 71.81 -17.07
C VAL A 16 6.67 72.87 -17.75
N VAL A 17 7.19 72.55 -18.92
CA VAL A 17 8.06 73.43 -19.70
C VAL A 17 7.47 73.73 -21.08
N LEU A 18 7.72 74.94 -21.59
CA LEU A 18 7.44 75.31 -22.97
C LEU A 18 8.71 75.17 -23.80
N THR A 19 8.70 74.33 -24.82
CA THR A 19 9.84 74.17 -25.74
C THR A 19 9.91 75.31 -26.77
N PRO A 20 11.06 75.55 -27.43
CA PRO A 20 11.18 76.53 -28.51
C PRO A 20 10.18 76.32 -29.66
N GLU A 21 9.73 75.09 -29.86
CA GLU A 21 8.72 74.71 -30.86
C GLU A 21 7.28 75.03 -30.41
N GLY A 22 7.10 75.65 -29.24
CA GLY A 22 5.80 76.03 -28.70
C GLY A 22 5.01 74.87 -28.08
N VAL A 23 5.67 73.74 -27.78
CA VAL A 23 5.02 72.57 -27.21
C VAL A 23 5.18 72.55 -25.69
N PHE A 24 4.10 72.25 -24.97
CA PHE A 24 4.14 72.02 -23.52
C PHE A 24 4.59 70.58 -23.24
N LYS A 25 5.67 70.40 -22.48
CA LYS A 25 6.20 69.08 -22.09
C LYS A 25 6.33 68.99 -20.58
N THR A 26 6.00 67.83 -20.00
CA THR A 26 6.21 67.57 -18.58
C THR A 26 7.52 66.80 -18.40
N ILE A 27 8.41 67.26 -17.53
CA ILE A 27 9.72 66.66 -17.29
C ILE A 27 10.00 66.46 -15.80
N TYR A 28 10.92 65.54 -15.52
CA TYR A 28 11.50 65.35 -14.19
C TYR A 28 12.91 65.94 -14.19
N LEU A 29 13.18 66.87 -13.28
CA LEU A 29 14.51 67.45 -13.09
C LEU A 29 15.11 66.92 -11.78
N SER A 30 16.40 66.64 -11.81
CA SER A 30 17.18 66.33 -10.62
C SER A 30 17.43 67.59 -9.78
N ASP A 31 17.57 68.74 -10.45
CA ASP A 31 17.88 70.02 -9.83
C ASP A 31 16.63 70.91 -9.70
N LYS A 32 16.65 71.81 -8.72
CA LYS A 32 15.56 72.76 -8.51
C LYS A 32 15.64 73.86 -9.58
N ALA A 33 14.54 74.06 -10.32
CA ALA A 33 14.37 75.16 -11.26
C ALA A 33 13.23 76.07 -10.80
N GLU A 34 13.28 77.35 -11.15
CA GLU A 34 12.21 78.31 -10.86
C GLU A 34 11.33 78.59 -12.09
N ILE A 35 10.09 79.02 -11.85
CA ILE A 35 9.17 79.41 -12.93
C ILE A 35 9.77 80.61 -13.69
N GLY A 36 9.73 80.57 -15.02
CA GLY A 36 10.34 81.54 -15.92
C GLY A 36 11.81 81.27 -16.26
N GLN A 37 12.44 80.27 -15.63
CA GLN A 37 13.82 79.89 -15.92
C GLN A 37 13.89 79.02 -17.18
N GLU A 38 14.83 79.32 -18.09
CA GLU A 38 15.18 78.41 -19.19
C GLU A 38 16.07 77.28 -18.66
N ILE A 39 15.70 76.04 -18.97
CA ILE A 39 16.40 74.84 -18.53
C ILE A 39 16.68 73.91 -19.70
N SER A 40 17.76 73.15 -19.56
CA SER A 40 18.16 72.12 -20.52
C SER A 40 18.05 70.74 -19.87
N TRP A 41 17.45 69.76 -20.54
CA TRP A 41 17.37 68.38 -20.05
C TRP A 41 17.71 67.37 -21.16
N SER A 42 18.15 66.19 -20.76
CA SER A 42 18.34 65.05 -21.66
C SER A 42 17.28 63.97 -21.39
N GLU A 43 16.78 63.32 -22.44
CA GLU A 43 15.77 62.26 -22.33
C GLU A 43 16.30 60.98 -21.64
N ALA A 44 17.61 60.88 -21.45
CA ALA A 44 18.25 59.77 -20.74
C ALA A 44 17.93 59.71 -19.23
N ASN A 45 17.31 60.76 -18.67
CA ASN A 45 16.98 60.87 -17.24
C ASN A 45 15.54 60.49 -16.88
N GLU A 46 14.77 59.85 -17.77
CA GLU A 46 13.57 59.14 -17.35
C GLU A 46 13.97 57.95 -16.47
N LYS A 47 14.11 58.22 -15.16
CA LYS A 47 14.25 57.17 -14.15
C LYS A 47 12.99 56.33 -14.19
N ARG A 48 13.08 55.22 -14.90
CA ARG A 48 12.17 54.08 -14.88
C ARG A 48 12.04 53.65 -13.42
N ILE A 49 11.02 54.16 -12.73
CA ILE A 49 10.61 53.75 -11.37
C ILE A 49 10.01 52.36 -11.45
N PHE A 50 10.87 51.38 -11.74
CA PHE A 50 10.54 49.97 -11.77
C PHE A 50 11.21 49.32 -10.58
N SER A 51 10.49 49.30 -9.45
CA SER A 51 11.02 48.84 -8.18
C SER A 51 11.08 47.30 -8.16
N TRP A 52 12.28 46.74 -8.22
CA TRP A 52 12.59 45.32 -7.97
C TRP A 52 11.83 44.71 -6.76
N LYS A 53 11.48 45.55 -5.77
CA LYS A 53 10.73 45.17 -4.57
C LYS A 53 9.34 44.57 -4.88
N SER A 54 8.68 44.93 -5.99
CA SER A 54 7.40 44.34 -6.38
C SER A 54 7.53 42.90 -6.88
N TYR A 55 8.64 42.54 -7.53
CA TYR A 55 8.92 41.16 -7.96
C TYR A 55 9.29 40.25 -6.80
N VAL A 56 9.99 40.76 -5.78
CA VAL A 56 10.30 39.99 -4.57
C VAL A 56 9.05 39.72 -3.73
N ALA A 57 8.12 40.69 -3.65
CA ALA A 57 6.83 40.50 -3.00
C ALA A 57 5.94 39.49 -3.75
N LEU A 58 5.94 39.51 -5.08
CA LEU A 58 5.18 38.56 -5.90
C LEU A 58 5.77 37.13 -5.85
N ALA A 59 7.10 37.02 -5.87
CA ALA A 59 7.81 35.74 -5.77
C ALA A 59 7.63 35.07 -4.40
N THR A 60 7.62 35.85 -3.31
CA THR A 60 7.43 35.31 -1.94
C THR A 60 6.02 34.78 -1.71
N VAL A 61 4.98 35.45 -2.23
CA VAL A 61 3.60 34.94 -2.20
C VAL A 61 3.47 33.64 -3.00
N ALA A 62 4.06 33.56 -4.19
CA ALA A 62 4.03 32.35 -5.01
C ALA A 62 4.71 31.16 -4.33
N VAL A 63 5.89 31.36 -3.72
CA VAL A 63 6.59 30.30 -2.97
C VAL A 63 5.80 29.87 -1.74
N THR A 64 5.17 30.81 -1.04
CA THR A 64 4.36 30.49 0.15
C THR A 64 3.12 29.69 -0.24
N LEU A 65 2.44 30.04 -1.34
CA LEU A 65 1.33 29.27 -1.87
C LEU A 65 1.75 27.86 -2.31
N ILE A 66 2.94 27.70 -2.91
CA ILE A 66 3.47 26.38 -3.29
C ILE A 66 3.81 25.56 -2.03
N VAL A 67 4.44 26.16 -1.02
CA VAL A 67 4.77 25.48 0.24
C VAL A 67 3.50 25.10 1.00
N PHE A 68 2.45 25.93 1.00
CA PHE A 68 1.15 25.55 1.54
C PHE A 68 0.49 24.46 0.70
N ALA A 69 0.49 24.53 -0.63
CA ALA A 69 -0.09 23.51 -1.49
C ALA A 69 0.60 22.14 -1.33
N VAL A 70 1.93 22.11 -1.25
CA VAL A 70 2.72 20.89 -1.00
C VAL A 70 2.56 20.42 0.45
N GLY A 71 2.54 21.35 1.40
CA GLY A 71 2.28 21.06 2.82
C GLY A 71 0.89 20.49 3.08
N PHE A 72 -0.12 20.87 2.31
CA PHE A 72 -1.47 20.29 2.37
C PHE A 72 -1.51 18.84 1.86
N ILE A 73 -0.61 18.46 0.96
CA ILE A 73 -0.51 17.08 0.44
C ILE A 73 0.11 16.15 1.49
N ASP A 74 1.12 16.62 2.24
CA ASP A 74 1.82 15.81 3.25
C ASP A 74 1.26 15.92 4.68
N PHE A 75 0.67 17.06 5.06
CA PHE A 75 0.15 17.33 6.41
C PHE A 75 -1.39 17.45 6.42
N GLY A 76 -2.08 16.30 6.41
CA GLY A 76 -3.31 16.18 7.20
C GLY A 76 -4.68 16.27 6.50
N VAL A 77 -4.76 16.38 5.17
CA VAL A 77 -6.04 16.20 4.45
C VAL A 77 -5.93 15.05 3.46
N GLY A 78 -5.91 13.83 4.00
CA GLY A 78 -6.04 12.59 3.22
C GLY A 78 -4.72 11.91 2.89
N GLY A 79 -3.98 11.46 3.91
CA GLY A 79 -2.97 10.44 3.70
C GLY A 79 -3.57 9.31 2.87
N ILE A 80 -2.89 8.93 1.78
CA ILE A 80 -3.31 7.91 0.83
C ILE A 80 -3.71 6.67 1.64
N SER A 81 -5.01 6.50 1.83
CA SER A 81 -5.51 5.42 2.67
C SER A 81 -5.28 4.13 1.91
N LYS A 82 -4.42 3.26 2.45
CA LYS A 82 -4.12 1.98 1.82
C LYS A 82 -5.33 1.04 1.92
N ALA A 83 -5.64 0.36 0.83
CA ALA A 83 -6.61 -0.73 0.84
C ALA A 83 -6.11 -1.88 1.72
N VAL A 84 -6.99 -2.45 2.53
CA VAL A 84 -6.71 -3.62 3.36
C VAL A 84 -7.57 -4.81 2.99
N ALA A 85 -8.66 -4.60 2.26
CA ALA A 85 -9.47 -5.67 1.70
C ALA A 85 -10.18 -5.20 0.42
N TYR A 86 -10.53 -6.17 -0.41
CA TYR A 86 -11.49 -6.03 -1.49
C TYR A 86 -12.79 -6.77 -1.15
N VAL A 87 -13.91 -6.15 -1.50
CA VAL A 87 -15.27 -6.66 -1.31
C VAL A 87 -15.93 -6.76 -2.68
N GLY A 88 -16.16 -7.98 -3.15
CA GLY A 88 -17.03 -8.26 -4.28
C GLY A 88 -18.48 -8.37 -3.83
N TYR A 89 -19.39 -7.71 -4.53
CA TYR A 89 -20.83 -7.79 -4.36
C TYR A 89 -21.41 -8.32 -5.68
N ASP A 90 -21.86 -9.57 -5.64
CA ASP A 90 -22.26 -10.34 -6.82
C ASP A 90 -23.71 -10.80 -6.75
N LEU A 91 -24.48 -10.35 -7.73
CA LEU A 91 -25.82 -10.78 -8.06
C LEU A 91 -25.84 -10.87 -9.60
N ASN A 92 -26.60 -9.97 -10.21
CA ASN A 92 -26.46 -9.44 -11.55
C ASN A 92 -27.00 -8.00 -11.49
N PRO A 93 -26.32 -7.13 -10.73
CA PRO A 93 -24.98 -6.63 -11.07
C PRO A 93 -23.79 -7.25 -10.30
N SER A 94 -22.57 -7.02 -10.80
CA SER A 94 -21.30 -7.33 -10.12
C SER A 94 -20.50 -6.05 -9.86
N ILE A 95 -20.12 -5.80 -8.62
CA ILE A 95 -19.39 -4.60 -8.17
C ILE A 95 -18.24 -5.01 -7.28
N GLU A 96 -17.06 -4.40 -7.45
CA GLU A 96 -15.92 -4.54 -6.56
C GLU A 96 -15.65 -3.23 -5.83
N MET A 97 -15.42 -3.30 -4.52
CA MET A 97 -14.99 -2.17 -3.70
C MET A 97 -13.67 -2.49 -3.01
N SER A 98 -12.79 -1.50 -2.89
CA SER A 98 -11.65 -1.58 -1.95
C SER A 98 -11.95 -0.78 -0.70
N ILE A 99 -11.52 -1.28 0.46
CA ILE A 99 -11.74 -0.63 1.75
C ILE A 99 -10.44 -0.40 2.51
N ASN A 100 -10.37 0.68 3.28
CA ASN A 100 -9.26 0.92 4.22
C ASN A 100 -9.52 0.28 5.59
N GLN A 101 -8.55 0.39 6.50
CA GLN A 101 -8.63 -0.14 7.89
C GLN A 101 -9.85 0.34 8.69
N LYS A 102 -10.42 1.49 8.34
CA LYS A 102 -11.62 2.04 9.01
C LYS A 102 -12.92 1.51 8.41
N GLY A 103 -12.84 0.65 7.38
CA GLY A 103 -13.98 0.16 6.63
C GLY A 103 -14.57 1.20 5.67
N LYS A 104 -13.81 2.23 5.29
CA LYS A 104 -14.23 3.21 4.29
C LYS A 104 -13.87 2.75 2.89
N VAL A 105 -14.80 2.94 1.96
CA VAL A 105 -14.62 2.65 0.54
C VAL A 105 -13.60 3.62 -0.06
N LEU A 106 -12.57 3.09 -0.70
CA LEU A 106 -11.53 3.84 -1.41
C LEU A 106 -11.75 3.84 -2.92
N THR A 107 -12.22 2.71 -3.45
CA THR A 107 -12.62 2.57 -4.86
C THR A 107 -13.90 1.75 -4.94
N ALA A 108 -14.69 1.97 -5.99
CA ALA A 108 -15.84 1.15 -6.35
C ALA A 108 -15.85 1.03 -7.88
N GLU A 109 -15.92 -0.19 -8.40
CA GLU A 109 -15.85 -0.51 -9.83
C GLU A 109 -16.98 -1.47 -10.20
N GLY A 110 -17.76 -1.12 -11.22
CA GLY A 110 -18.74 -2.03 -11.80
C GLY A 110 -18.05 -3.03 -12.73
N LEU A 111 -18.05 -4.31 -12.35
CA LEU A 111 -17.38 -5.37 -13.12
C LEU A 111 -18.19 -5.81 -14.35
N ASN A 112 -19.50 -5.52 -14.38
CA ASN A 112 -20.35 -5.70 -15.55
C ASN A 112 -21.20 -4.44 -15.82
N GLU A 113 -21.95 -4.42 -16.94
CA GLU A 113 -22.72 -3.24 -17.36
C GLU A 113 -23.74 -2.79 -16.30
N LYS A 114 -24.50 -3.73 -15.72
CA LYS A 114 -25.45 -3.44 -14.64
C LYS A 114 -24.74 -2.89 -13.40
N GLY A 115 -23.55 -3.40 -13.08
CA GLY A 115 -22.72 -2.92 -11.97
C GLY A 115 -22.23 -1.49 -12.18
N ARG A 116 -21.80 -1.15 -13.41
CA ARG A 116 -21.42 0.23 -13.77
C ARG A 116 -22.60 1.18 -13.61
N LYS A 117 -23.79 0.80 -14.09
CA LYS A 117 -25.03 1.60 -13.91
C LYS A 117 -25.30 1.91 -12.43
N ILE A 118 -25.13 0.94 -11.52
CA ILE A 118 -25.28 1.21 -10.09
C ILE A 118 -24.18 2.16 -9.60
N VAL A 119 -22.90 1.85 -9.84
CA VAL A 119 -21.77 2.65 -9.35
C VAL A 119 -21.86 4.10 -9.82
N ASP A 120 -22.28 4.34 -11.06
CA ASP A 120 -22.43 5.67 -11.63
C ASP A 120 -23.64 6.44 -11.04
N SER A 121 -24.63 5.72 -10.49
CA SER A 121 -25.84 6.31 -9.91
C SER A 121 -25.73 6.69 -8.43
N VAL A 122 -24.68 6.24 -7.73
CA VAL A 122 -24.49 6.48 -6.28
C VAL A 122 -23.07 6.87 -5.91
N SER A 123 -22.92 7.89 -5.07
CA SER A 123 -21.60 8.23 -4.53
C SER A 123 -21.19 7.19 -3.47
N LEU A 124 -20.17 6.37 -3.75
CA LEU A 124 -19.70 5.32 -2.84
C LEU A 124 -18.39 5.66 -2.11
N LEU A 125 -17.55 6.50 -2.71
CA LEU A 125 -16.23 6.82 -2.19
C LEU A 125 -16.29 7.49 -0.81
N ASN A 126 -15.35 7.13 0.07
CA ASN A 126 -15.22 7.60 1.46
C ASN A 126 -16.43 7.30 2.37
N LYS A 127 -17.46 6.60 1.89
CA LYS A 127 -18.53 6.06 2.73
C LYS A 127 -18.04 4.85 3.51
N GLN A 128 -18.64 4.62 4.67
CA GLN A 128 -18.47 3.35 5.37
C GLN A 128 -19.12 2.23 4.54
N ILE A 129 -18.47 1.06 4.50
CA ILE A 129 -18.88 -0.08 3.68
C ILE A 129 -20.33 -0.52 3.94
N ASP A 130 -20.80 -0.47 5.19
CA ASP A 130 -22.20 -0.72 5.57
C ASP A 130 -23.18 0.24 4.90
N LYS A 131 -22.85 1.53 4.79
CA LYS A 131 -23.67 2.52 4.09
C LYS A 131 -23.56 2.39 2.56
N ALA A 132 -22.39 1.99 2.07
CA ALA A 132 -22.16 1.77 0.65
C ALA A 132 -23.01 0.60 0.14
N VAL A 133 -22.99 -0.54 0.83
CA VAL A 133 -23.83 -1.70 0.46
C VAL A 133 -25.31 -1.39 0.56
N VAL A 134 -25.76 -0.60 1.54
CA VAL A 134 -27.16 -0.13 1.58
C VAL A 134 -27.51 0.64 0.31
N SER A 135 -26.66 1.58 -0.10
CA SER A 135 -26.89 2.38 -1.31
C SER A 135 -26.92 1.50 -2.58
N ILE A 136 -26.05 0.50 -2.65
CA ILE A 136 -26.00 -0.47 -3.75
C ILE A 136 -27.25 -1.34 -3.78
N THR A 137 -27.66 -1.90 -2.64
CA THR A 137 -28.84 -2.78 -2.56
C THR A 137 -30.12 -2.01 -2.84
N ASP A 138 -30.30 -0.80 -2.30
CA ASP A 138 -31.44 0.06 -2.62
C ASP A 138 -31.51 0.34 -4.14
N LYS A 139 -30.37 0.66 -4.79
CA LYS A 139 -30.35 0.86 -6.24
C LYS A 139 -30.60 -0.41 -7.05
N ALA A 140 -30.13 -1.55 -6.58
CA ALA A 140 -30.39 -2.82 -7.24
C ALA A 140 -31.90 -3.16 -7.22
N ILE A 141 -32.60 -2.84 -6.13
CA ILE A 141 -34.06 -2.96 -6.02
C ILE A 141 -34.74 -1.95 -6.96
N ASP A 142 -34.35 -0.67 -6.91
CA ASP A 142 -34.91 0.39 -7.77
C ASP A 142 -34.80 0.05 -9.27
N PHE A 143 -33.69 -0.55 -9.69
CA PHE A 143 -33.45 -0.95 -11.08
C PHE A 143 -34.06 -2.32 -11.44
N GLY A 144 -34.71 -2.99 -10.49
CA GLY A 144 -35.33 -4.30 -10.70
C GLY A 144 -34.33 -5.46 -10.84
N TYR A 145 -33.07 -5.25 -10.46
CA TYR A 145 -32.02 -6.28 -10.49
C TYR A 145 -32.09 -7.22 -9.29
N LEU A 146 -32.76 -6.81 -8.22
CA LEU A 146 -32.99 -7.61 -7.03
C LEU A 146 -34.51 -7.66 -6.78
N ASN A 147 -35.08 -8.85 -6.88
CA ASN A 147 -36.52 -9.13 -6.74
C ASN A 147 -36.70 -10.50 -6.06
N ASP A 148 -37.94 -10.96 -5.89
CA ASP A 148 -38.21 -12.23 -5.19
C ASP A 148 -37.69 -13.48 -5.92
N ASP A 149 -37.55 -13.44 -7.24
CA ASP A 149 -37.04 -14.56 -8.05
C ASP A 149 -35.50 -14.60 -8.11
N GLU A 150 -34.85 -13.44 -8.04
CA GLU A 150 -33.39 -13.27 -8.04
C GLU A 150 -32.94 -12.57 -6.76
N ASN A 151 -32.95 -13.30 -5.65
CA ASN A 151 -32.83 -12.72 -4.31
C ASN A 151 -31.56 -13.08 -3.53
N LEU A 152 -30.58 -13.75 -4.14
CA LEU A 152 -29.36 -14.19 -3.47
C LEU A 152 -28.15 -13.34 -3.86
N ILE A 153 -27.53 -12.69 -2.88
CA ILE A 153 -26.30 -11.91 -3.03
C ILE A 153 -25.10 -12.73 -2.55
N LEU A 154 -24.12 -12.92 -3.43
CA LEU A 154 -22.81 -13.45 -3.09
C LEU A 154 -21.86 -12.31 -2.74
N ILE A 155 -21.21 -12.41 -1.58
CA ILE A 155 -20.19 -11.47 -1.12
C ILE A 155 -18.85 -12.20 -1.06
N SER A 156 -17.89 -11.75 -1.85
CA SER A 156 -16.53 -12.29 -1.81
C SER A 156 -15.58 -11.31 -1.10
N MET A 157 -14.86 -11.77 -0.09
CA MET A 157 -13.88 -10.97 0.66
C MET A 157 -12.45 -11.40 0.32
N THR A 158 -11.58 -10.45 -0.02
CA THR A 158 -10.15 -10.68 -0.21
C THR A 158 -9.36 -9.80 0.76
N ASP A 159 -8.76 -10.41 1.78
CA ASP A 159 -7.97 -9.73 2.82
C ASP A 159 -6.50 -9.55 2.38
N LEU A 160 -5.99 -8.33 2.42
CA LEU A 160 -4.60 -7.99 2.07
C LEU A 160 -3.66 -7.94 3.27
N THR A 161 -4.20 -8.00 4.48
CA THR A 161 -3.47 -7.84 5.74
C THR A 161 -3.30 -9.13 6.52
N LYS A 162 -3.90 -10.24 6.06
CA LYS A 162 -3.94 -11.55 6.74
C LYS A 162 -4.53 -11.44 8.15
N LYS A 163 -5.42 -10.48 8.39
CA LYS A 163 -6.07 -10.23 9.68
C LYS A 163 -7.52 -10.69 9.64
N GLU A 164 -7.68 -12.00 9.66
CA GLU A 164 -8.96 -12.68 9.47
C GLU A 164 -10.11 -12.16 10.37
N LYS A 165 -9.81 -11.83 11.64
CA LYS A 165 -10.80 -11.29 12.59
C LYS A 165 -11.39 -9.94 12.18
N GLU A 166 -10.61 -9.09 11.51
CA GLU A 166 -11.12 -7.79 11.02
C GLU A 166 -12.05 -8.01 9.82
N SER A 167 -11.70 -8.95 8.94
CA SER A 167 -12.52 -9.36 7.79
C SER A 167 -13.87 -9.95 8.20
N THR A 168 -13.92 -10.83 9.20
CA THR A 168 -15.20 -11.37 9.74
C THR A 168 -16.14 -10.25 10.21
N LYS A 169 -15.62 -9.22 10.90
CA LYS A 169 -16.44 -8.10 11.37
C LYS A 169 -17.01 -7.27 10.21
N VAL A 170 -16.27 -7.11 9.13
CA VAL A 170 -16.74 -6.42 7.93
C VAL A 170 -17.85 -7.22 7.27
N GLU A 171 -17.66 -8.53 7.10
CA GLU A 171 -18.68 -9.45 6.54
C GLU A 171 -19.99 -9.34 7.34
N GLU A 172 -19.95 -9.47 8.67
CA GLU A 172 -21.14 -9.34 9.51
C GLU A 172 -21.85 -7.99 9.37
N ARG A 173 -21.09 -6.89 9.28
CA ARG A 173 -21.64 -5.55 9.11
C ARG A 173 -22.34 -5.41 7.77
N ILE A 174 -21.76 -5.95 6.70
CA ILE A 174 -22.37 -5.96 5.37
C ILE A 174 -23.68 -6.75 5.42
N THR A 175 -23.64 -7.99 5.91
CA THR A 175 -24.82 -8.87 5.99
C THR A 175 -25.96 -8.21 6.76
N LYS A 176 -25.68 -7.63 7.94
CA LYS A 176 -26.69 -6.90 8.73
C LYS A 176 -27.29 -5.71 7.97
N SER A 177 -26.46 -5.01 7.20
CA SER A 177 -26.87 -3.82 6.45
C SER A 177 -27.79 -4.19 5.28
N VAL A 178 -27.45 -5.23 4.53
CA VAL A 178 -28.28 -5.75 3.45
C VAL A 178 -29.60 -6.31 4.01
N GLN A 179 -29.57 -7.08 5.10
CA GLN A 179 -30.79 -7.56 5.76
C GLN A 179 -31.72 -6.43 6.24
N LYS A 180 -31.16 -5.29 6.65
CA LYS A 180 -31.97 -4.12 7.01
C LYS A 180 -32.69 -3.54 5.79
N VAL A 181 -32.03 -3.49 4.65
CA VAL A 181 -32.64 -3.06 3.37
C VAL A 181 -33.72 -4.06 2.93
N ALA A 182 -33.45 -5.36 3.04
CA ALA A 182 -34.40 -6.43 2.76
C ALA A 182 -35.71 -6.24 3.54
N LYS A 183 -35.60 -6.07 4.87
CA LYS A 183 -36.74 -5.85 5.76
C LYS A 183 -37.49 -4.57 5.45
N LYS A 184 -36.79 -3.47 5.16
CA LYS A 184 -37.39 -2.18 4.81
C LYS A 184 -38.24 -2.26 3.54
N ASN A 185 -37.77 -3.00 2.54
CA ASN A 185 -38.45 -3.14 1.25
C ASN A 185 -39.38 -4.36 1.18
N ASN A 186 -39.50 -5.13 2.27
CA ASN A 186 -40.30 -6.34 2.36
C ASN A 186 -39.95 -7.41 1.29
N ILE A 187 -38.65 -7.54 1.00
CA ILE A 187 -38.08 -8.54 0.07
C ILE A 187 -37.28 -9.53 0.90
N ASN A 188 -37.41 -10.83 0.61
CA ASN A 188 -36.54 -11.82 1.21
C ASN A 188 -35.21 -11.84 0.45
N ILE A 189 -34.08 -11.56 1.11
CA ILE A 189 -32.76 -11.56 0.47
C ILE A 189 -31.87 -12.58 1.17
N ASP A 190 -31.40 -13.57 0.41
CA ASP A 190 -30.40 -14.53 0.85
C ASP A 190 -28.99 -13.94 0.64
N ILE A 191 -28.11 -14.15 1.61
CA ILE A 191 -26.74 -13.61 1.55
C ILE A 191 -25.78 -14.75 1.82
N GLU A 192 -24.87 -14.96 0.88
CA GLU A 192 -23.78 -15.91 1.05
C GLU A 192 -22.44 -15.19 0.99
N THR A 193 -21.53 -15.57 1.89
CA THR A 193 -20.19 -14.99 1.95
C THR A 193 -19.13 -16.05 1.66
N ILE A 194 -18.09 -15.67 0.94
CA ILE A 194 -16.89 -16.49 0.72
C ILE A 194 -15.63 -15.65 0.85
N ARG A 195 -14.53 -16.30 1.19
CA ARG A 195 -13.21 -15.67 1.21
C ARG A 195 -12.39 -16.14 0.01
N VAL A 196 -11.69 -15.21 -0.60
CA VAL A 196 -10.93 -15.46 -1.82
C VAL A 196 -9.52 -14.93 -1.64
N ARG A 197 -8.51 -15.74 -1.99
CA ARG A 197 -7.10 -15.33 -1.95
C ARG A 197 -6.84 -14.20 -2.95
N GLU A 198 -5.84 -13.37 -2.66
CA GLU A 198 -5.48 -12.25 -3.53
C GLU A 198 -5.12 -12.71 -4.95
N GLU A 199 -4.42 -13.83 -5.07
CA GLU A 199 -4.04 -14.45 -6.35
C GLU A 199 -5.28 -14.82 -7.18
N ASP A 200 -6.28 -15.46 -6.56
CA ASP A 200 -7.53 -15.83 -7.22
C ASP A 200 -8.34 -14.60 -7.63
N ARG A 201 -8.36 -13.55 -6.81
CA ARG A 201 -9.01 -12.27 -7.14
C ARG A 201 -8.35 -11.58 -8.32
N ASN A 202 -7.02 -11.59 -8.40
CA ASN A 202 -6.29 -11.04 -9.54
C ASN A 202 -6.52 -11.84 -10.82
N ASN A 203 -6.57 -13.17 -10.71
CA ASN A 203 -6.96 -14.06 -11.81
C ASN A 203 -8.39 -13.73 -12.29
N ALA A 204 -9.36 -13.60 -11.38
CA ALA A 204 -10.73 -13.23 -11.73
C ALA A 204 -10.78 -11.91 -12.49
N LYS A 205 -10.06 -10.89 -12.00
CA LYS A 205 -9.97 -9.59 -12.66
C LYS A 205 -9.41 -9.69 -14.08
N SER A 206 -8.39 -10.52 -14.30
CA SER A 206 -7.80 -10.74 -15.64
C SER A 206 -8.79 -11.37 -16.63
N GLN A 207 -9.78 -12.12 -16.14
CA GLN A 207 -10.85 -12.73 -16.94
C GLN A 207 -12.09 -11.83 -17.04
N GLY A 208 -12.08 -10.66 -16.40
CA GLY A 208 -13.25 -9.78 -16.29
C GLY A 208 -14.40 -10.41 -15.50
N LEU A 209 -14.07 -11.24 -14.51
CA LEU A 209 -15.00 -11.83 -13.55
C LEU A 209 -14.76 -11.24 -12.16
N SER A 210 -15.77 -11.31 -11.31
CA SER A 210 -15.57 -11.06 -9.88
C SER A 210 -14.85 -12.24 -9.23
N ALA A 211 -14.16 -11.96 -8.12
CA ALA A 211 -13.51 -12.98 -7.31
C ALA A 211 -14.50 -14.09 -6.89
N GLY A 212 -15.73 -13.71 -6.53
CA GLY A 212 -16.76 -14.66 -6.14
C GLY A 212 -17.25 -15.55 -7.29
N LYS A 213 -17.51 -14.97 -8.47
CA LYS A 213 -17.92 -15.73 -9.66
C LYS A 213 -16.85 -16.71 -10.09
N LEU A 214 -15.57 -16.30 -10.11
CA LEU A 214 -14.49 -17.22 -10.47
C LEU A 214 -14.38 -18.37 -9.46
N ALA A 215 -14.46 -18.09 -8.16
CA ALA A 215 -14.36 -19.12 -7.13
C ALA A 215 -15.47 -20.17 -7.26
N VAL A 216 -16.70 -19.74 -7.51
CA VAL A 216 -17.84 -20.63 -7.75
C VAL A 216 -17.68 -21.41 -9.05
N THR A 217 -17.28 -20.74 -10.14
CA THR A 217 -17.15 -21.36 -11.47
C THR A 217 -16.07 -22.44 -11.48
N LYS A 218 -14.90 -22.19 -10.88
CA LYS A 218 -13.83 -23.19 -10.75
C LYS A 218 -14.32 -24.48 -10.10
N LEU A 219 -15.07 -24.38 -9.00
CA LEU A 219 -15.57 -25.57 -8.30
C LEU A 219 -16.62 -26.34 -9.13
N VAL A 220 -17.41 -25.63 -9.92
CA VAL A 220 -18.42 -26.24 -10.79
C VAL A 220 -17.77 -26.90 -12.01
N GLU A 221 -16.73 -26.29 -12.56
CA GLU A 221 -15.91 -26.87 -13.62
C GLU A 221 -15.14 -28.11 -13.16
N ASP A 222 -14.64 -28.13 -11.91
CA ASP A 222 -14.03 -29.31 -11.29
C ASP A 222 -15.01 -30.50 -11.20
N ARG A 223 -16.32 -30.22 -11.17
CA ARG A 223 -17.39 -31.24 -11.26
C ARG A 223 -17.74 -31.65 -12.70
N GLY A 224 -17.00 -31.16 -13.69
CA GLY A 224 -17.22 -31.44 -15.11
C GLY A 224 -18.35 -30.63 -15.74
N ILE A 225 -18.84 -29.58 -15.09
CA ILE A 225 -19.92 -28.72 -15.60
C ILE A 225 -19.32 -27.45 -16.17
N SER A 226 -19.42 -27.27 -17.48
CA SER A 226 -18.95 -26.05 -18.14
C SER A 226 -19.96 -24.91 -18.00
N ILE A 227 -19.43 -23.73 -17.68
CA ILE A 227 -20.19 -22.48 -17.59
C ILE A 227 -19.44 -21.42 -18.40
N SER A 228 -20.14 -20.76 -19.33
CA SER A 228 -19.52 -19.66 -20.07
C SER A 228 -19.65 -18.33 -19.32
N LYS A 229 -18.73 -17.40 -19.59
CA LYS A 229 -18.79 -16.03 -19.05
C LYS A 229 -20.07 -15.31 -19.49
N GLU A 230 -20.49 -15.51 -20.74
CA GLU A 230 -21.69 -14.91 -21.32
C GLU A 230 -22.95 -15.39 -20.60
N GLU A 231 -23.03 -16.68 -20.26
CA GLU A 231 -24.12 -17.23 -19.44
C GLU A 231 -24.17 -16.52 -18.07
N LEU A 232 -23.03 -16.35 -17.42
CA LEU A 232 -22.93 -15.67 -16.11
C LEU A 232 -23.29 -14.18 -16.17
N GLU A 233 -23.00 -13.50 -17.27
CA GLU A 233 -23.34 -12.09 -17.44
C GLU A 233 -24.83 -11.88 -17.73
N GLN A 234 -25.40 -12.70 -18.62
CA GLN A 234 -26.81 -12.57 -19.02
C GLN A 234 -27.76 -13.04 -17.91
N LYS A 235 -27.52 -14.24 -17.36
CA LYS A 235 -28.43 -14.90 -16.42
C LYS A 235 -28.06 -14.69 -14.96
N GLY A 236 -26.81 -14.35 -14.66
CA GLY A 236 -26.31 -14.29 -13.28
C GLY A 236 -25.96 -15.68 -12.72
N ILE A 237 -25.20 -15.72 -11.63
CA ILE A 237 -24.63 -16.96 -11.10
C ILE A 237 -25.71 -17.95 -10.61
N VAL A 238 -26.75 -17.46 -9.93
CA VAL A 238 -27.78 -18.32 -9.34
C VAL A 238 -28.57 -19.06 -10.42
N LYS A 239 -29.07 -18.31 -11.41
CA LYS A 239 -29.88 -18.88 -12.49
C LYS A 239 -29.07 -19.85 -13.36
N THR A 240 -27.83 -19.48 -13.70
CA THR A 240 -26.93 -20.36 -14.47
C THR A 240 -26.68 -21.69 -13.76
N LEU A 241 -26.47 -21.68 -12.44
CA LEU A 241 -26.25 -22.92 -11.68
C LEU A 241 -27.51 -23.78 -11.55
N ASN A 242 -28.65 -23.16 -11.26
CA ASN A 242 -29.92 -23.87 -11.14
C ASN A 242 -30.30 -24.60 -12.45
N GLU A 243 -30.08 -23.97 -13.61
CA GLU A 243 -30.30 -24.59 -14.93
C GLU A 243 -29.38 -25.80 -15.19
N LYS A 244 -28.18 -25.81 -14.56
CA LYS A 244 -27.23 -26.93 -14.64
C LYS A 244 -27.45 -27.96 -13.52
N GLY A 245 -28.51 -27.80 -12.72
CA GLY A 245 -28.86 -28.73 -11.63
C GLY A 245 -27.96 -28.62 -10.39
N VAL A 246 -27.29 -27.47 -10.19
CA VAL A 246 -26.37 -27.24 -9.07
C VAL A 246 -26.87 -26.09 -8.19
N SER A 247 -26.87 -26.27 -6.88
CA SER A 247 -27.21 -25.21 -5.93
C SER A 247 -25.99 -24.36 -5.58
N LEU A 248 -26.12 -23.04 -5.66
CA LEU A 248 -25.07 -22.12 -5.22
C LEU A 248 -24.72 -22.31 -3.74
N LYS A 249 -25.71 -22.60 -2.88
CA LYS A 249 -25.48 -22.81 -1.44
C LYS A 249 -24.62 -24.05 -1.18
N GLU A 250 -24.80 -25.11 -1.97
CA GLU A 250 -23.98 -26.32 -1.88
C GLU A 250 -22.54 -26.05 -2.29
N ILE A 251 -22.35 -25.33 -3.40
CA ILE A 251 -21.01 -24.92 -3.87
C ILE A 251 -20.32 -24.06 -2.80
N ILE A 252 -21.02 -23.10 -2.22
CA ILE A 252 -20.45 -22.21 -1.20
C ILE A 252 -20.10 -22.97 0.08
N LYS A 253 -20.92 -23.95 0.47
CA LYS A 253 -20.61 -24.83 1.60
C LYS A 253 -19.30 -25.58 1.37
N GLU A 254 -19.12 -26.15 0.18
CA GLU A 254 -17.88 -26.85 -0.18
C GLU A 254 -16.67 -25.90 -0.25
N ILE A 255 -16.82 -24.68 -0.78
CA ILE A 255 -15.75 -23.66 -0.75
C ILE A 255 -15.28 -23.40 0.69
N LYS A 256 -16.24 -23.26 1.63
CA LYS A 256 -15.96 -23.03 3.05
C LYS A 256 -15.33 -24.24 3.74
N GLU A 257 -15.63 -25.45 3.31
CA GLU A 257 -15.03 -26.69 3.83
C GLU A 257 -13.60 -26.85 3.31
N ASN A 258 -13.39 -26.70 1.99
CA ASN A 258 -12.08 -26.76 1.34
C ASN A 258 -11.12 -25.67 1.86
N SER A 259 -11.63 -24.49 2.22
CA SER A 259 -10.80 -23.44 2.83
C SER A 259 -10.31 -23.83 4.21
N LYS A 260 -11.18 -24.42 5.04
CA LYS A 260 -10.81 -24.88 6.40
C LYS A 260 -9.79 -26.00 6.36
N GLU A 261 -9.99 -26.99 5.48
CA GLU A 261 -9.05 -28.09 5.30
C GLU A 261 -7.66 -27.57 4.88
N LYS A 262 -7.61 -26.63 3.91
CA LYS A 262 -6.34 -26.01 3.50
C LYS A 262 -5.67 -25.24 4.64
N GLU A 263 -6.42 -24.51 5.47
CA GLU A 263 -5.87 -23.81 6.63
C GLU A 263 -5.29 -24.78 7.68
N GLU A 264 -5.99 -25.89 7.96
CA GLU A 264 -5.51 -26.93 8.88
C GLU A 264 -4.23 -27.61 8.36
N LEU A 265 -4.16 -27.90 7.06
CA LEU A 265 -2.96 -28.44 6.41
C LEU A 265 -1.79 -27.46 6.44
N GLU A 266 -2.01 -26.18 6.17
CA GLU A 266 -0.98 -25.13 6.26
C GLU A 266 -0.46 -24.99 7.70
N GLU A 267 -1.35 -25.08 8.71
CA GLU A 267 -0.96 -25.01 10.11
C GLU A 267 -0.16 -26.25 10.55
N GLN A 268 -0.58 -27.45 10.14
CA GLN A 268 0.17 -28.69 10.39
C GLN A 268 1.55 -28.66 9.74
N ASN A 269 1.65 -28.19 8.49
CA ASN A 269 2.93 -28.08 7.77
C ASN A 269 3.86 -27.07 8.46
N ASN A 270 3.34 -25.94 8.92
CA ASN A 270 4.12 -24.97 9.69
C ASN A 270 4.58 -25.52 11.05
N ARG A 271 3.76 -26.34 11.73
CA ARG A 271 4.15 -27.03 12.97
C ARG A 271 5.27 -28.05 12.72
N LYS A 272 5.15 -28.87 11.66
CA LYS A 272 6.21 -29.81 11.25
C LYS A 272 7.51 -29.09 10.89
N PHE A 273 7.43 -28.00 10.14
CA PHE A 273 8.60 -27.21 9.77
C PHE A 273 9.29 -26.58 10.98
N LYS A 274 8.52 -26.07 11.97
CA LYS A 274 9.08 -25.57 13.25
C LYS A 274 9.73 -26.68 14.07
N GLN A 275 9.10 -27.85 14.18
CA GLN A 275 9.66 -29.01 14.87
C GLN A 275 10.96 -29.50 14.21
N GLU A 276 11.03 -29.53 12.88
CA GLU A 276 12.24 -29.92 12.16
C GLU A 276 13.38 -28.88 12.28
N GLN A 277 13.04 -27.60 12.43
CA GLN A 277 14.03 -26.56 12.75
C GLN A 277 14.51 -26.61 14.20
N GLU A 278 13.65 -27.01 15.14
CA GLU A 278 14.02 -27.19 16.55
C GLU A 278 14.87 -28.44 16.75
N SER A 279 14.55 -29.57 16.11
CA SER A 279 15.38 -30.78 16.15
C SER A 279 16.77 -30.55 15.54
N LYS A 280 16.88 -29.82 14.42
CA LYS A 280 18.17 -29.40 13.84
C LYS A 280 18.97 -28.42 14.73
N LYS A 281 18.31 -27.70 15.65
CA LYS A 281 18.96 -26.83 16.66
C LYS A 281 19.39 -27.63 17.90
N GLU A 282 18.63 -28.64 18.30
CA GLU A 282 18.99 -29.58 19.37
C GLU A 282 20.17 -30.47 18.97
N ASP A 283 20.20 -30.99 17.73
CA ASP A 283 21.35 -31.72 17.20
C ASP A 283 22.62 -30.86 17.19
N LYS A 284 22.50 -29.56 16.89
CA LYS A 284 23.63 -28.61 16.98
C LYS A 284 24.04 -28.28 18.42
N LYS A 285 23.15 -28.37 19.40
CA LYS A 285 23.48 -28.22 20.84
C LYS A 285 24.12 -29.49 21.41
N ALA A 286 23.59 -30.67 21.08
CA ALA A 286 24.16 -31.97 21.47
C ALA A 286 25.60 -32.13 20.94
N ASN A 287 25.87 -31.72 19.69
CA ASN A 287 27.23 -31.71 19.12
C ASN A 287 28.16 -30.67 19.79
N ARG A 288 27.62 -29.62 20.40
CA ARG A 288 28.40 -28.59 21.13
C ARG A 288 28.74 -29.02 22.56
N ASP A 289 27.87 -29.81 23.19
CA ASP A 289 28.08 -30.37 24.52
C ASP A 289 28.98 -31.62 24.51
N GLU A 290 28.92 -32.46 23.47
CA GLU A 290 29.92 -33.53 23.26
C GLU A 290 31.34 -32.96 23.05
N ASN A 291 31.48 -31.84 22.32
CA ASN A 291 32.78 -31.23 22.06
C ASN A 291 33.36 -30.51 23.29
N LYS A 292 32.51 -30.02 24.20
CA LYS A 292 32.94 -29.52 25.53
C LYS A 292 33.39 -30.64 26.47
N ASN A 293 32.76 -31.82 26.40
CA ASN A 293 33.16 -32.95 27.24
C ASN A 293 34.45 -33.64 26.75
N LYS A 294 34.68 -33.67 25.43
CA LYS A 294 35.99 -34.08 24.84
C LYS A 294 37.12 -33.11 25.18
N GLN A 295 36.88 -31.79 25.30
CA GLN A 295 37.89 -30.82 25.72
C GLN A 295 38.19 -30.83 27.23
N LYS A 296 37.24 -31.22 28.10
CA LYS A 296 37.51 -31.39 29.55
C LYS A 296 38.32 -32.67 29.86
N ASN A 297 38.04 -33.78 29.17
CA ASN A 297 38.84 -35.01 29.33
C ASN A 297 40.26 -34.90 28.74
N ASN A 298 40.47 -34.08 27.70
CA ASN A 298 41.82 -33.83 27.16
C ASN A 298 42.69 -32.89 28.00
N LYS A 299 42.11 -32.10 28.92
CA LYS A 299 42.87 -31.25 29.87
C LYS A 299 43.27 -32.00 31.15
N LYS A 300 42.50 -33.00 31.60
CA LYS A 300 42.91 -33.87 32.72
C LYS A 300 44.05 -34.83 32.33
N ASN A 301 44.00 -35.41 31.12
CA ASN A 301 45.02 -36.35 30.63
C ASN A 301 46.35 -35.68 30.21
N LYS A 302 46.38 -34.34 30.02
CA LYS A 302 47.61 -33.58 29.70
C LYS A 302 48.41 -33.13 30.93
N ASN A 303 47.79 -33.09 32.12
CA ASN A 303 48.48 -32.75 33.37
C ASN A 303 49.12 -33.98 34.05
N GLU A 304 48.60 -35.19 33.83
CA GLU A 304 49.26 -36.41 34.33
C GLU A 304 50.46 -36.83 33.46
N LYS A 305 50.44 -36.57 32.14
CA LYS A 305 51.60 -36.80 31.25
C LYS A 305 52.74 -35.78 31.40
N LYS A 306 52.46 -34.54 31.85
CA LYS A 306 53.49 -33.52 32.15
C LYS A 306 54.22 -33.74 33.48
N ASN A 307 53.61 -34.42 34.46
CA ASN A 307 54.26 -34.78 35.72
C ASN A 307 55.15 -36.04 35.63
N TRP A 308 54.98 -36.90 34.62
CA TRP A 308 55.86 -38.05 34.39
C TRP A 308 57.15 -37.69 33.62
N LEU A 309 57.10 -36.71 32.71
CA LEU A 309 58.26 -36.30 31.90
C LEU A 309 59.23 -35.38 32.66
N ASN A 310 58.77 -34.61 33.66
CA ASN A 310 59.64 -33.72 34.44
C ASN A 310 60.40 -34.41 35.59
N ASN A 311 60.17 -35.71 35.82
CA ASN A 311 60.84 -36.51 36.86
C ASN A 311 61.82 -37.55 36.31
N LYS A 312 61.89 -37.71 34.97
CA LYS A 312 62.89 -38.58 34.29
C LYS A 312 64.20 -37.84 33.95
N ASP A 313 64.17 -36.52 33.78
CA ASP A 313 65.35 -35.70 33.49
C ASP A 313 66.21 -35.35 34.73
N LYS A 314 65.83 -35.79 35.93
CA LYS A 314 66.64 -35.66 37.17
C LYS A 314 67.36 -36.95 37.61
N GLN A 315 67.25 -38.06 36.86
CA GLN A 315 67.99 -39.30 37.17
C GLN A 315 69.03 -39.72 36.12
N GLN A 316 69.12 -39.08 34.94
CA GLN A 316 70.12 -39.41 33.92
C GLN A 316 71.44 -38.63 33.99
N ASN A 317 71.61 -37.71 34.95
CA ASN A 317 72.89 -36.99 35.17
C ASN A 317 73.70 -37.53 36.38
N LYS A 318 73.49 -38.80 36.79
CA LYS A 318 74.24 -39.43 37.90
C LYS A 318 74.81 -40.84 37.61
N GLN A 319 74.87 -41.27 36.35
CA GLN A 319 75.47 -42.57 35.97
C GLN A 319 76.48 -42.51 34.81
N ASN A 320 77.01 -41.32 34.47
CA ASN A 320 78.15 -41.19 33.52
C ASN A 320 79.48 -40.84 34.21
N SER A 321 79.66 -41.29 35.46
CA SER A 321 80.96 -41.29 36.16
C SER A 321 81.41 -42.72 36.52
N ASN A 322 81.15 -43.69 35.65
CA ASN A 322 81.81 -44.98 35.76
C ASN A 322 82.13 -45.55 34.38
N LYS A 323 83.39 -45.32 34.01
CA LYS A 323 84.22 -46.13 33.11
C LYS A 323 83.80 -46.10 31.63
N LYS A 324 84.49 -45.39 30.71
CA LYS A 324 85.91 -45.00 30.67
C LYS A 324 86.80 -46.01 31.38
N ASN A 325 86.72 -47.27 30.96
CA ASN A 325 87.86 -48.16 31.01
C ASN A 325 87.64 -49.28 30.00
N ASN A 326 88.71 -49.49 29.24
CA ASN A 326 88.93 -50.57 28.29
C ASN A 326 88.35 -50.31 26.89
N LYS A 327 89.06 -49.57 26.01
CA LYS A 327 90.36 -49.93 25.39
C LYS A 327 90.11 -51.10 24.44
N TRP A 328 89.88 -50.77 23.17
CA TRP A 328 90.88 -50.86 22.09
C TRP A 328 91.20 -52.31 21.75
N LEU A 329 91.02 -52.60 20.46
CA LEU A 329 91.53 -53.77 19.73
C LEU A 329 90.87 -55.05 20.21
N MET A 330 90.53 -56.00 19.35
CA MET A 330 91.40 -56.69 18.42
C MET A 330 90.43 -57.77 17.91
N GLN A 331 90.21 -57.97 16.62
CA GLN A 331 91.11 -58.68 15.73
C GLN A 331 90.38 -58.74 14.37
N SER A 332 91.06 -58.91 13.25
CA SER A 332 92.18 -59.86 13.10
C SER A 332 93.42 -59.67 13.97
#